data_AF-A0A7C1FM64-F1
#
_entry.id   AF-A0A7C1FM64-F1
#
_cell.length_a   1.000
_cell.length_b   1.000
_cell.length_c   1.000
_cell.angle_alpha   90.00
_cell.angle_beta   90.00
_cell.angle_gamma   90.00
#
_symmetry.space_group_name_H-M   'P 1'
#
loop_
_entity.id
_entity.type
_entity.pdbx_description
1 polymer ?
#
loop_
_entity_poly.entity_id
_entity_poly.type
_entity_poly.pdbx_seq_one_letter_code
_entity_poly.pdbx_strand_id
1 'polypeptide(L)'
;MEPTQAGQQIPCDCGNLLAIPTLLEMRKLEPARAVVADKNGTSWGVAQRTIVAGIVLCLVGVALVAYFWLRRPELPDDTTIRRIVQQQVEAASPSELIWMWQTMRSEGLQPGRDKAVRSLLEWRRRYNLAMAGSCVVILAGGVVVVCALVTYRNTGAKAH
;
A
#
# COMPACT_ATOMS: atom_id res chain seq x y z
N MET A 1 -17.37 44.04 -7.11
CA MET A 1 -15.98 44.46 -6.90
C MET A 1 -15.98 45.96 -7.06
N GLU A 2 -16.01 46.70 -5.95
CA GLU A 2 -15.94 48.16 -5.98
C GLU A 2 -14.56 48.58 -6.52
N PRO A 3 -14.49 49.57 -7.43
CA PRO A 3 -13.21 50.01 -7.99
C PRO A 3 -12.39 50.70 -6.89
N THR A 4 -11.27 50.08 -6.49
CA THR A 4 -10.28 50.70 -5.59
C THR A 4 -9.77 51.99 -6.23
N GLN A 5 -9.94 53.11 -5.53
CA GLN A 5 -9.53 54.44 -5.99
C GLN A 5 -8.01 54.55 -6.05
N ALA A 6 -7.50 55.02 -7.19
CA ALA A 6 -6.09 55.36 -7.36
C ALA A 6 -5.67 56.42 -6.33
N GLY A 7 -4.53 56.21 -5.66
CA GLY A 7 -4.03 57.05 -4.58
C GLY A 7 -4.19 56.48 -3.16
N GLN A 8 -4.77 55.27 -3.01
CA GLN A 8 -4.83 54.58 -1.72
C GLN A 8 -3.56 53.75 -1.44
N GLN A 9 -3.22 53.62 -0.16
CA GLN A 9 -2.19 52.70 0.32
C GLN A 9 -2.85 51.37 0.63
N ILE A 10 -2.38 50.29 0.01
CA ILE A 10 -2.84 48.94 0.32
C ILE A 10 -1.80 48.22 1.17
N PRO A 11 -2.22 47.50 2.23
CA PRO A 11 -1.31 46.63 2.96
C PRO A 11 -0.87 45.47 2.05
N CYS A 12 0.44 45.24 2.00
CA CYS A 12 1.04 44.09 1.31
C CYS A 12 1.16 42.90 2.28
N ASP A 13 1.15 41.67 1.77
CA ASP A 13 1.35 40.45 2.58
C ASP A 13 2.69 40.43 3.34
N CYS A 14 3.65 41.28 2.96
CA CYS A 14 4.91 41.47 3.69
C CYS A 14 4.83 42.46 4.87
N GLY A 15 3.65 42.98 5.20
CA GLY A 15 3.42 43.92 6.31
C GLY A 15 3.72 45.38 6.00
N ASN A 16 4.18 45.70 4.78
CA ASN A 16 4.44 47.08 4.34
C ASN A 16 3.23 47.71 3.64
N LEU A 17 3.10 49.03 3.77
CA LEU A 17 2.09 49.84 3.08
C LEU A 17 2.60 50.20 1.68
N LEU A 18 1.89 49.74 0.65
CA LEU A 18 2.24 50.01 -0.74
C LEU A 18 1.36 51.15 -1.27
N ALA A 19 1.96 52.29 -1.60
CA ALA A 19 1.26 53.42 -2.19
C ALA A 19 0.96 53.16 -3.66
N ILE A 20 -0.31 53.16 -4.05
CA ILE A 20 -0.72 53.03 -5.45
C ILE A 20 -0.53 54.40 -6.13
N PRO A 21 0.36 54.52 -7.13
CA PRO A 21 0.61 55.79 -7.81
C PRO A 21 -0.65 56.28 -8.54
N THR A 22 -0.79 57.59 -8.70
CA THR A 22 -1.98 58.19 -9.33
C THR A 22 -2.10 57.80 -10.81
N LEU A 23 -3.31 57.87 -11.38
CA LEU A 23 -3.59 57.48 -12.78
C LEU A 23 -2.67 58.16 -13.81
N LEU A 24 -2.18 59.36 -13.50
CA LEU A 24 -1.28 60.12 -14.37
C LEU A 24 0.15 59.54 -14.40
N GLU A 25 0.57 58.91 -13.31
CA GLU A 25 1.86 58.22 -13.18
C GLU A 25 1.79 56.78 -13.66
N MET A 26 0.64 56.11 -13.54
CA MET A 26 0.38 54.81 -14.18
C MET A 26 0.60 54.84 -15.69
N ARG A 27 0.30 55.98 -16.34
CA ARG A 27 0.50 56.15 -17.79
C ARG A 27 1.97 56.29 -18.22
N LYS A 28 2.86 56.61 -17.27
CA LYS A 28 4.30 56.75 -17.52
C LYS A 28 5.08 55.47 -17.23
N LEU A 29 4.45 54.47 -16.61
CA LEU A 29 5.06 53.17 -16.38
C LEU A 29 5.21 52.46 -17.73
N GLU A 30 6.43 52.05 -18.02
CA GLU A 30 6.71 51.23 -19.19
C GLU A 30 5.90 49.94 -19.05
N PRO A 31 5.12 49.54 -20.08
CA PRO A 31 4.35 48.31 -20.01
C PRO A 31 5.33 47.18 -19.78
N ALA A 32 5.26 46.58 -18.59
CA ALA A 32 6.11 45.47 -18.24
C ALA A 32 5.98 44.44 -19.36
N ARG A 33 7.10 44.19 -20.07
CA ARG A 33 7.19 43.08 -21.02
C ARG A 33 6.63 41.89 -20.26
N ALA A 34 5.55 41.32 -20.75
CA ALA A 34 4.97 40.14 -20.14
C ALA A 34 6.05 39.06 -20.21
N VAL A 35 6.87 38.99 -19.15
CA VAL A 35 7.52 37.76 -18.77
C VAL A 35 6.30 36.88 -18.61
N VAL A 36 6.08 36.04 -19.62
CA VAL A 36 5.19 34.90 -19.49
C VAL A 36 5.76 34.22 -18.26
N ALA A 37 5.16 34.50 -17.10
CA ALA A 37 5.44 33.77 -15.90
C ALA A 37 5.13 32.36 -16.35
N ASP A 38 6.21 31.60 -16.58
CA ASP A 38 6.15 30.24 -17.09
C ASP A 38 5.13 29.58 -16.18
N LYS A 39 3.93 29.31 -16.72
CA LYS A 39 2.74 29.00 -15.92
C LYS A 39 3.18 27.89 -15.00
N ASN A 40 3.41 28.19 -13.72
CA ASN A 40 4.09 27.34 -12.75
C ASN A 40 3.76 25.90 -13.07
N GLY A 41 4.63 25.25 -13.86
CA GLY A 41 4.30 24.00 -14.50
C GLY A 41 4.10 23.06 -13.35
N THR A 42 2.86 22.58 -13.16
CA THR A 42 2.30 22.07 -11.90
C THR A 42 3.29 21.17 -11.19
N SER A 43 4.18 21.78 -10.43
CA SER A 43 5.42 21.15 -10.01
C SER A 43 5.05 20.51 -8.70
N TRP A 44 4.65 19.24 -8.78
CA TRP A 44 4.34 18.45 -7.60
C TRP A 44 5.51 18.58 -6.62
N GLY A 45 5.22 19.13 -5.45
CA GLY A 45 6.19 19.23 -4.38
C GLY A 45 6.72 17.84 -4.03
N VAL A 46 7.97 17.77 -3.57
CA VAL A 46 8.61 16.49 -3.17
C VAL A 46 7.71 15.71 -2.19
N ALA A 47 7.02 16.42 -1.28
CA ALA A 47 6.06 15.82 -0.35
C ALA A 47 4.85 15.17 -1.05
N GLN A 48 4.29 15.78 -2.11
CA GLN A 48 3.19 15.16 -2.85
C GLN A 48 3.64 13.90 -3.58
N ARG A 49 4.85 13.91 -4.15
CA ARG A 49 5.43 12.73 -4.82
C ARG A 49 5.65 11.57 -3.85
N THR A 50 6.17 11.85 -2.65
CA THR A 50 6.42 10.80 -1.63
C THR A 50 5.12 10.26 -1.04
N ILE A 51 4.11 11.10 -0.83
CA ILE A 51 2.78 10.64 -0.39
C ILE A 51 2.17 9.69 -1.43
N VAL A 52 2.19 10.07 -2.72
CA VAL A 52 1.66 9.22 -3.78
C VAL A 52 2.44 7.90 -3.88
N ALA A 53 3.77 7.94 -3.79
CA ALA A 53 4.58 6.72 -3.78
C ALA A 53 4.24 5.79 -2.60
N GLY A 54 4.03 6.34 -1.40
CA GLY A 54 3.62 5.58 -0.22
C GLY A 54 2.22 4.97 -0.36
N ILE A 55 1.27 5.71 -0.94
CA ILE A 55 -0.08 5.20 -1.23
C ILE A 55 -0.02 4.06 -2.24
N VAL A 56 0.78 4.19 -3.31
CA VAL A 56 0.97 3.13 -4.30
C VAL A 56 1.55 1.87 -3.65
N LEU A 57 2.55 2.01 -2.77
CA LEU A 57 3.09 0.88 -2.00
C LEU A 57 2.03 0.19 -1.13
N CYS A 58 1.19 0.96 -0.43
CA CYS A 58 0.08 0.42 0.35
C CYS A 58 -0.92 -0.35 -0.55
N LEU A 59 -1.29 0.23 -1.70
CA LEU A 59 -2.22 -0.41 -2.64
C LEU A 59 -1.64 -1.72 -3.20
N VAL A 60 -0.35 -1.74 -3.56
CA VAL A 60 0.33 -2.96 -3.99
C VAL A 60 0.33 -4.02 -2.88
N GLY A 61 0.63 -3.62 -1.65
CA GLY A 61 0.57 -4.53 -0.50
C GLY A 61 -0.82 -5.11 -0.27
N VAL A 62 -1.87 -4.29 -0.34
CA VAL A 62 -3.27 -4.73 -0.21
C VAL A 62 -3.65 -5.68 -1.34
N ALA A 63 -3.27 -5.38 -2.58
CA ALA A 63 -3.53 -6.24 -3.73
C ALA A 63 -2.84 -7.62 -3.58
N LEU A 64 -1.60 -7.64 -3.09
CA LEU A 64 -0.89 -8.87 -2.79
C LEU A 64 -1.58 -9.66 -1.68
N VAL A 65 -1.97 -9.02 -0.57
CA VAL A 65 -2.73 -9.68 0.50
C VAL A 65 -4.03 -10.25 -0.02
N ALA A 66 -4.80 -9.51 -0.83
CA ALA A 66 -6.04 -10.00 -1.41
C ALA A 66 -5.81 -11.19 -2.35
N TYR A 67 -4.78 -11.13 -3.19
CA TYR A 67 -4.38 -12.23 -4.07
C TYR A 67 -4.00 -13.50 -3.27
N PHE A 68 -3.23 -13.32 -2.19
CA PHE A 68 -2.91 -14.39 -1.25
C PHE A 68 -4.08 -14.73 -0.30
N TRP A 69 -5.18 -13.99 -0.28
CA TRP A 69 -6.35 -14.39 0.48
C TRP A 69 -7.23 -15.29 -0.36
N LEU A 70 -7.46 -14.89 -1.62
CA LEU A 70 -8.30 -15.59 -2.59
C LEU A 70 -7.74 -16.95 -3.01
N ARG A 71 -6.42 -17.12 -3.03
CA ARG A 71 -5.76 -18.38 -3.39
C ARG A 71 -5.38 -19.23 -2.18
N ARG A 72 -5.90 -18.89 -1.00
CA ARG A 72 -5.52 -19.58 0.23
C ARG A 72 -6.00 -21.02 0.11
N PRO A 73 -5.13 -22.00 0.36
CA PRO A 73 -5.59 -23.37 0.38
C PRO A 73 -6.48 -23.63 1.58
N GLU A 74 -7.69 -24.09 1.28
CA GLU A 74 -8.58 -24.64 2.29
C GLU A 74 -8.07 -26.01 2.70
N LEU A 75 -8.00 -26.26 4.00
CA LEU A 75 -7.78 -27.62 4.49
C LEU A 75 -9.09 -28.37 4.32
N PRO A 76 -9.08 -29.57 3.70
CA PRO A 76 -10.29 -30.38 3.65
C PRO A 76 -10.76 -30.64 5.08
N ASP A 77 -12.05 -30.44 5.31
CA ASP A 77 -12.68 -30.70 6.60
C ASP A 77 -12.52 -32.18 7.01
N ASP A 78 -12.59 -32.48 8.31
CA ASP A 78 -12.41 -33.84 8.84
C ASP A 78 -13.39 -34.84 8.19
N THR A 79 -14.60 -34.38 7.88
CA THR A 79 -15.61 -35.16 7.17
C THR A 79 -15.19 -35.51 5.75
N THR A 80 -14.52 -34.59 5.06
CA THR A 80 -14.03 -34.75 3.69
C THR A 80 -12.82 -35.68 3.67
N ILE A 81 -11.89 -35.51 4.61
CA ILE A 81 -10.75 -36.39 4.80
C ILE A 81 -11.23 -37.82 5.03
N ARG A 82 -12.20 -38.02 5.93
CA ARG A 82 -12.75 -39.34 6.24
C ARG A 82 -13.35 -40.02 5.02
N ARG A 83 -14.08 -39.27 4.17
CA ARG A 83 -14.63 -39.81 2.91
C ARG A 83 -13.52 -40.22 1.93
N ILE A 84 -12.50 -39.38 1.75
CA ILE A 84 -11.37 -39.69 0.87
C ILE A 84 -10.65 -40.95 1.34
N VAL A 85 -10.34 -41.04 2.64
CA VAL A 85 -9.68 -42.21 3.23
C VAL A 85 -10.56 -43.45 3.06
N GLN A 86 -11.87 -43.34 3.30
CA GLN A 86 -12.80 -44.45 3.13
C GLN A 86 -12.85 -44.94 1.68
N GLN A 87 -12.90 -44.03 0.70
CA GLN A 87 -12.84 -44.41 -0.72
C GLN A 87 -11.52 -45.11 -1.08
N GLN A 88 -10.39 -44.68 -0.51
CA GLN A 88 -9.12 -45.36 -0.75
C GLN A 88 -9.05 -46.75 -0.11
N VAL A 89 -9.63 -46.90 1.09
CA VAL A 89 -9.73 -48.20 1.76
C VAL A 89 -10.63 -49.16 0.99
N GLU A 90 -11.76 -48.68 0.45
CA GLU A 90 -12.68 -49.48 -0.36
C GLU A 90 -12.09 -49.87 -1.73
N ALA A 91 -11.22 -49.02 -2.30
CA ALA A 91 -10.56 -49.29 -3.57
C ALA A 91 -9.28 -50.16 -3.44
N ALA A 92 -8.72 -50.29 -2.24
CA ALA A 92 -7.48 -51.03 -2.01
C ALA A 92 -7.69 -52.55 -2.04
N SER A 93 -6.67 -53.27 -2.52
CA SER A 93 -6.69 -54.73 -2.48
C SER A 93 -6.52 -55.24 -1.04
N PRO A 94 -7.09 -56.43 -0.69
CA PRO A 94 -6.94 -57.01 0.65
C PRO A 94 -5.48 -57.18 1.09
N SER A 95 -4.58 -57.50 0.16
CA SER A 95 -3.13 -57.61 0.41
C SER A 95 -2.48 -56.27 0.77
N GLU A 96 -2.86 -55.19 0.10
CA GLU A 96 -2.36 -53.84 0.41
C GLU A 96 -2.86 -53.39 1.78
N LEU A 97 -4.12 -53.69 2.13
CA LEU A 97 -4.69 -53.37 3.45
C LEU A 97 -3.93 -54.07 4.58
N ILE A 98 -3.60 -55.35 4.42
CA ILE A 98 -2.78 -56.10 5.39
C ILE A 98 -1.40 -55.48 5.52
N TRP A 99 -0.74 -55.15 4.40
CA TRP A 99 0.57 -54.52 4.42
C TRP A 99 0.54 -53.16 5.10
N MET A 100 -0.46 -52.33 4.79
CA MET A 100 -0.65 -51.01 5.38
C MET A 100 -0.90 -51.10 6.89
N TRP A 101 -1.69 -52.09 7.33
CA TRP A 101 -1.91 -52.36 8.75
C TRP A 101 -0.65 -52.83 9.47
N GLN A 102 0.13 -53.74 8.86
CA GLN A 102 1.40 -54.21 9.43
C GLN A 102 2.40 -53.06 9.59
N THR A 103 2.49 -52.18 8.59
CA THR A 103 3.33 -50.97 8.64
C THR A 103 2.86 -50.01 9.74
N MET A 104 1.55 -49.74 9.86
CA MET A 104 1.03 -48.91 10.94
C MET A 104 1.28 -49.50 12.34
N ARG A 105 1.24 -50.83 12.46
CA ARG A 105 1.50 -51.53 13.70
C ARG A 105 2.98 -51.49 14.10
N SER A 106 3.90 -51.58 13.16
CA SER A 106 5.34 -51.58 13.42
C SER A 106 5.90 -50.17 13.65
N GLU A 107 5.42 -49.19 12.88
CA GLU A 107 5.93 -47.81 12.92
C GLU A 107 5.11 -46.88 13.82
N GLY A 108 3.93 -47.32 14.27
CA GLY A 108 2.94 -46.50 14.94
C GLY A 108 2.17 -45.57 13.99
N LEU A 109 1.08 -44.98 14.49
CA LEU A 109 0.40 -43.88 13.80
C LEU A 109 1.31 -42.64 13.82
N GLN A 110 1.98 -42.35 12.71
CA GLN A 110 2.82 -41.15 12.57
C GLN A 110 2.08 -40.08 11.76
N PRO A 111 1.21 -39.26 12.40
CA PRO A 111 0.57 -38.14 11.74
C PRO A 111 1.64 -37.18 11.20
N GLY A 112 1.63 -36.95 9.88
CA GLY A 112 2.54 -36.01 9.22
C GLY A 112 3.81 -36.61 8.60
N ARG A 113 4.05 -37.93 8.69
CA ARG A 113 5.18 -38.55 7.95
C ARG A 113 4.89 -38.69 6.46
N ASP A 114 3.63 -38.64 6.08
CA ASP A 114 3.19 -38.71 4.70
C ASP A 114 3.75 -37.54 3.88
N LYS A 115 4.36 -37.85 2.72
CA LYS A 115 4.99 -36.85 1.85
C LYS A 115 3.95 -35.84 1.35
N ALA A 116 2.71 -36.28 1.15
CA ALA A 116 1.59 -35.42 0.79
C ALA A 116 1.32 -34.37 1.87
N VAL A 117 1.30 -34.76 3.15
CA VAL A 117 1.05 -33.85 4.27
C VAL A 117 2.21 -32.85 4.44
N ARG A 118 3.46 -33.30 4.33
CA ARG A 118 4.63 -32.39 4.45
C ARG A 118 4.68 -31.35 3.34
N SER A 119 4.46 -31.75 2.09
CA SER A 119 4.46 -30.82 0.96
C SER A 119 3.36 -29.76 1.08
N LEU A 120 2.17 -30.14 1.57
CA LEU A 120 1.10 -29.19 1.88
C LEU A 120 1.49 -28.21 2.99
N LEU A 121 2.12 -28.69 4.07
CA LEU A 121 2.59 -27.85 5.18
C LEU A 121 3.70 -26.89 4.75
N GLU A 122 4.67 -27.35 3.96
CA GLU A 122 5.74 -26.52 3.41
C GLU A 122 5.19 -25.44 2.48
N TRP A 123 4.27 -25.82 1.60
CA TRP A 123 3.63 -24.88 0.69
C TRP A 123 2.80 -23.84 1.47
N ARG A 124 2.06 -24.25 2.50
CA ARG A 124 1.36 -23.34 3.42
C ARG A 124 2.32 -22.41 4.17
N ARG A 125 3.47 -22.90 4.60
CA ARG A 125 4.48 -22.07 5.29
C ARG A 125 5.01 -20.97 4.37
N ARG A 126 5.36 -21.32 3.13
CA ARG A 126 5.79 -20.34 2.11
C ARG A 126 4.69 -19.31 1.85
N TYR A 127 3.45 -19.76 1.79
CA TYR A 127 2.28 -18.90 1.60
C TYR A 127 2.07 -17.91 2.74
N ASN A 128 2.12 -18.38 3.99
CA ASN A 128 1.99 -17.53 5.18
C ASN A 128 3.15 -16.52 5.27
N LEU A 129 4.38 -16.92 4.90
CA LEU A 129 5.53 -16.02 4.83
C LEU A 129 5.33 -14.93 3.77
N ALA A 130 4.81 -15.29 2.58
CA ALA A 130 4.50 -14.31 1.54
C ALA A 130 3.38 -13.33 1.96
N MET A 131 2.36 -13.84 2.66
CA MET A 131 1.29 -13.01 3.20
C MET A 131 1.81 -12.04 4.28
N ALA A 132 2.65 -12.52 5.21
CA ALA A 132 3.30 -11.70 6.21
C ALA A 132 4.21 -10.63 5.58
N GLY A 133 4.99 -11.00 4.56
CA GLY A 133 5.80 -10.05 3.78
C GLY A 133 4.97 -8.96 3.12
N SER A 134 3.77 -9.30 2.63
CA SER A 134 2.85 -8.32 2.03
C SER A 134 2.34 -7.31 3.06
N CYS A 135 2.04 -7.75 4.29
CA CYS A 135 1.69 -6.83 5.39
C CYS A 135 2.84 -5.87 5.74
N VAL A 136 4.09 -6.35 5.69
CA VAL A 136 5.28 -5.49 5.92
C VAL A 136 5.39 -4.39 4.86
N VAL A 137 5.08 -4.69 3.59
CA VAL A 137 5.06 -3.68 2.52
C VAL A 137 4.00 -2.60 2.78
N ILE A 138 2.80 -2.99 3.26
CA ILE A 138 1.75 -2.03 3.65
C ILE A 138 2.25 -1.14 4.78
N LEU A 139 2.86 -1.72 5.82
CA LEU A 139 3.39 -0.96 6.95
C LEU A 139 4.49 0.00 6.52
N ALA A 140 5.41 -0.44 5.66
CA ALA A 140 6.47 0.41 5.12
C ALA A 140 5.90 1.58 4.30
N GLY A 141 4.91 1.33 3.44
CA GLY A 141 4.20 2.37 2.71
C GLY A 141 3.51 3.37 3.64
N GLY A 142 2.85 2.88 4.70
CA GLY A 142 2.22 3.71 5.72
C GLY A 142 3.23 4.61 6.45
N VAL A 143 4.38 4.07 6.86
CA VAL A 143 5.47 4.83 7.49
C VAL A 143 5.96 5.94 6.56
N VAL A 144 6.16 5.65 5.27
CA VAL A 144 6.57 6.66 4.28
C VAL A 144 5.55 7.80 4.17
N VAL A 145 4.25 7.49 4.12
CA VAL A 145 3.18 8.50 4.10
C VAL A 145 3.18 9.34 5.38
N VAL A 146 3.30 8.71 6.55
CA VAL A 146 3.34 9.42 7.84
C VAL A 146 4.55 10.35 7.92
N CYS A 147 5.74 9.87 7.55
CA CYS A 147 6.95 10.71 7.51
C CYS A 147 6.80 11.88 6.51
N ALA A 148 6.21 11.63 5.34
CA ALA A 148 5.94 12.68 4.36
C ALA A 148 4.94 13.74 4.88
N LEU A 149 3.92 13.32 5.62
CA LEU A 149 2.96 14.24 6.23
C LEU A 149 3.57 15.06 7.37
N VAL A 150 4.40 14.44 8.23
CA VAL A 150 5.10 15.14 9.32
C VAL A 150 6.07 16.17 8.77
N THR A 151 6.86 15.81 7.75
CA THR A 151 7.78 16.74 7.09
C THR A 151 7.03 17.89 6.43
N TYR A 152 5.94 17.60 5.70
CA TYR A 152 5.09 18.63 5.10
C TYR A 152 4.51 19.61 6.14
N ARG A 153 3.97 19.09 7.26
CA ARG A 153 3.45 19.92 8.36
C ARG A 153 4.53 20.79 8.99
N ASN A 154 5.72 20.24 9.24
CA ASN A 154 6.82 20.98 9.86
C ASN A 154 7.44 22.04 8.93
N THR A 155 7.45 21.82 7.61
CA THR A 155 7.89 22.84 6.65
C THR A 155 6.82 23.90 6.39
N GLY A 156 5.54 23.52 6.39
CA GLY A 156 4.42 24.46 6.27
C GLY A 156 4.26 25.35 7.51
N ALA A 157 4.57 24.85 8.71
CA ALA A 157 4.51 25.60 9.96
C ALA A 157 5.61 26.65 10.12
N LYS A 158 6.69 26.60 9.32
CA LYS A 158 7.75 27.63 9.31
C LYS A 158 7.46 28.80 8.38
N ALA A 159 6.32 28.79 7.69
CA ALA A 159 5.92 29.82 6.72
C ALA A 159 4.80 30.75 7.24
N HIS A 160 4.51 30.73 8.54
CA HIS A 160 3.59 31.65 9.21
C HIS A 160 4.31 32.47 10.28
#